data_AF-A0A3G9GC91-F1
#
_entry.id   AF-A0A3G9GC91-F1
#
_cell.length_a   1.000
_cell.length_b   1.000
_cell.length_c   1.000
_cell.angle_alpha   90.00
_cell.angle_beta   90.00
_cell.angle_gamma   90.00
#
_symmetry.space_group_name_H-M   'P 1'
#
loop_
_entity.id
_entity.type
_entity.pdbx_description
1 polymer ?
#
loop_
_entity_poly.entity_id
_entity_poly.type
_entity_poly.pdbx_seq_one_letter_code
_entity_poly.pdbx_strand_id
1 'polypeptide(L)' 'MTYEDERGTFILRWTRHVNGQLIRAKVKPFKIYISKK' A
#
# COMPACT_ATOMS: atom_id res chain seq x y z
N MET A 1 -0.84 -10.77 -2.36
CA MET A 1 0.49 -11.25 -1.93
C MET A 1 1.08 -10.23 -0.97
N THR A 2 1.53 -10.67 0.20
CA THR A 2 2.16 -9.84 1.24
C THR A 2 3.68 -9.88 1.07
N TYR A 3 4.33 -8.74 1.33
CA TYR A 3 5.77 -8.54 1.23
C TYR A 3 6.28 -7.98 2.57
N GLU A 4 7.56 -8.12 2.85
CA GLU A 4 8.17 -7.60 4.08
C GLU A 4 9.42 -6.78 3.74
N ASP A 5 9.60 -5.66 4.45
CA ASP A 5 10.85 -4.89 4.47
C ASP A 5 11.18 -4.48 5.92
N GLU A 6 12.24 -3.68 6.12
CA GLU A 6 12.70 -3.22 7.43
C GLU A 6 11.63 -2.47 8.24
N ARG A 7 10.58 -1.95 7.60
CA ARG A 7 9.45 -1.26 8.25
C ARG A 7 8.30 -2.22 8.60
N GLY A 8 8.37 -3.48 8.15
CA GLY A 8 7.40 -4.54 8.41
C GLY A 8 6.66 -5.03 7.17
N THR A 9 5.52 -5.69 7.40
CA THR A 9 4.72 -6.31 6.34
C THR A 9 3.87 -5.29 5.58
N PHE A 10 3.90 -5.34 4.24
CA PHE A 10 3.11 -4.50 3.36
C PHE A 10 2.49 -5.29 2.21
N ILE A 11 1.48 -4.69 1.57
CA ILE A 11 0.90 -5.17 0.31
C ILE A 11 1.08 -4.13 -0.78
N LEU A 12 1.14 -4.59 -2.02
CA LEU A 12 1.13 -3.72 -3.19
C LEU A 12 -0.31 -3.53 -3.68
N ARG A 13 -0.73 -2.28 -3.84
CA ARG A 13 -2.05 -1.93 -4.38
C ARG A 13 -1.93 -0.87 -5.47
N TRP A 14 -2.69 -1.04 -6.55
CA TRP A 14 -2.79 -0.05 -7.62
C TRP A 14 -3.72 1.11 -7.26
N THR A 15 -4.49 0.98 -6.18
CA THR A 15 -5.40 2.02 -5.71
C THR A 15 -5.26 2.18 -4.20
N ARG A 16 -5.34 3.41 -3.71
CA ARG A 16 -5.42 3.70 -2.27
C ARG A 16 -6.38 4.86 -2.02
N HIS A 17 -7.00 4.87 -0.85
CA HIS A 17 -7.71 6.04 -0.36
C HIS A 17 -6.74 6.93 0.41
N VAL A 18 -6.70 8.21 0.08
CA VAL A 18 -5.94 9.24 0.82
C VAL A 18 -6.89 10.39 1.06
N ASN A 19 -7.11 10.75 2.33
CA ASN A 19 -8.00 11.85 2.74
C ASN A 19 -9.39 11.79 2.08
N GLY A 20 -9.98 10.59 1.99
CA GLY A 20 -11.29 10.37 1.38
C GLY A 20 -11.30 10.28 -0.15
N GLN A 21 -10.19 10.56 -0.83
CA GLN A 21 -10.10 10.46 -2.29
C GLN A 21 -9.46 9.14 -2.73
N LEU A 22 -10.05 8.49 -3.74
CA LEU A 22 -9.48 7.30 -4.39
C LEU A 22 -8.39 7.72 -5.38
N ILE A 23 -7.14 7.35 -5.09
CA ILE A 23 -5.99 7.60 -5.97
C ILE A 23 -5.58 6.29 -6.64
N ARG A 24 -5.39 6.34 -7.96
CA ARG A 24 -4.88 5.22 -8.76
C ARG A 24 -3.42 5.45 -9.15
N ALA A 25 -2.60 4.40 -9.04
CA ALA A 25 -1.20 4.40 -9.46
C ALA A 25 -1.10 4.42 -10.98
N LYS A 26 -0.13 5.18 -11.52
CA LYS A 26 0.11 5.28 -12.97
C LYS A 26 1.20 4.34 -13.47
N VAL A 27 2.31 4.22 -12.74
CA VAL A 27 3.51 3.48 -13.19
C VAL A 27 3.88 2.34 -12.25
N LYS A 28 3.79 2.55 -10.93
CA LYS A 28 4.14 1.55 -9.92
C LYS A 28 3.09 1.50 -8.81
N PRO A 29 2.78 0.31 -8.26
CA PRO A 29 1.81 0.16 -7.18
C PRO A 29 2.29 0.79 -5.87
N PHE A 30 1.35 1.17 -5.02
CA PHE A 30 1.62 1.71 -3.69
C PHE A 30 2.00 0.59 -2.73
N LYS A 31 3.02 0.82 -1.90
CA LYS A 31 3.25 0.05 -0.68
C LYS A 31 2.26 0.50 0.39
N ILE A 32 1.40 -0.42 0.83
CA ILE A 32 0.48 -0.19 1.93
C ILE A 32 0.91 -1.10 3.08
N TYR A 33 1.51 -0.50 4.10
CA TYR A 33 1.91 -1.19 5.31
C TYR A 33 0.67 -1.62 6.09
N ILE A 34 0.65 -2.89 6.48
CA ILE A 34 -0.41 -3.45 7.32
C ILE A 34 0.18 -3.45 8.73
N SER A 35 -0.19 -2.46 9.54
CA SER A 35 0.17 -2.50 10.95
C SER A 35 -0.46 -3.75 11.55
N LYS A 36 0.35 -4.65 12.13
CA LYS A 36 -0.20 -5.68 13.02
C LYS A 36 -0.87 -4.93 14.18
N LYS A 37 -2.19 -5.07 14.25
CA LYS A 37 -2.99 -4.58 15.36
C LYS A 37 -2.72 -5.44 16.59
#